data_AF-A0A1G8IAP6-F1
#
_entry.id   AF-A0A1G8IAP6-F1
#
_cell.length_a   1.000
_cell.length_b   1.000
_cell.length_c   1.000
_cell.angle_alpha   90.00
_cell.angle_beta   90.00
_cell.angle_gamma   90.00
#
_symmetry.space_group_name_H-M   'P 1'
#
loop_
_entity.id
_entity.type
_entity.pdbx_description
1 polymer ?
#
loop_
_entity_poly.entity_id
_entity_poly.type
_entity_poly.pdbx_seq_one_letter_code
_entity_poly.pdbx_strand_id
1 'polypeptide(L)'
;MRLSSLLFLVLMPVAALAQPIGDLPRPPQRAADVPHARWDHRTDAPIWTRAALSALKGHGAALTRTVPRDIGDWCPAYTDADAQRRAQFWVGFLSALAKYESTWKPGAVGGGGQWFGLLQILPATARGYGCRADSGEALKHGPSNLSCALRIMAVTVPRDRAIALRDSRWVGVAADWGPMRSEAKRREMARWLRAQTYCKPLSSTRPKLRPF
;
A
#
# COMPACT_ATOMS: atom_id res chain seq x y z
N MET A 1 -69.22 -44.95 -36.23
CA MET A 1 -69.71 -44.07 -35.15
C MET A 1 -68.56 -43.19 -34.69
N ARG A 2 -68.73 -41.87 -34.75
CA ARG A 2 -67.70 -40.88 -34.43
C ARG A 2 -67.56 -40.78 -32.91
N LEU A 3 -66.38 -41.01 -32.35
CA LEU A 3 -66.03 -40.58 -31.00
C LEU A 3 -64.92 -39.53 -31.10
N SER A 4 -65.28 -38.28 -30.82
CA SER A 4 -64.35 -37.18 -30.58
C SER A 4 -63.61 -37.43 -29.26
N SER A 5 -62.30 -37.63 -29.33
CA SER A 5 -61.45 -37.55 -28.13
C SER A 5 -60.97 -36.11 -27.96
N LEU A 6 -61.51 -35.45 -26.95
CA LEU A 6 -61.11 -34.12 -26.49
C LEU A 6 -59.66 -34.17 -25.99
N LEU A 7 -58.77 -33.44 -26.66
CA LEU A 7 -57.38 -33.25 -26.25
C LEU A 7 -57.35 -32.26 -25.07
N PHE A 8 -57.25 -32.79 -23.84
CA PHE A 8 -57.02 -31.96 -22.66
C PHE A 8 -55.56 -31.48 -22.66
N LEU A 9 -55.34 -30.21 -23.04
CA LEU A 9 -54.07 -29.54 -22.84
C LEU A 9 -53.88 -29.27 -21.34
N VAL A 10 -53.09 -30.11 -20.67
CA VAL A 10 -52.68 -29.87 -19.29
C VAL A 10 -51.66 -28.73 -19.29
N LEU A 11 -52.10 -27.52 -18.97
CA LEU A 11 -51.23 -26.40 -18.66
C LEU A 11 -50.57 -26.71 -17.30
N MET A 12 -49.37 -27.30 -17.30
CA MET A 12 -48.58 -27.41 -16.07
C MET A 12 -48.01 -26.02 -15.74
N PRO A 13 -48.36 -25.42 -14.59
CA PRO A 13 -47.68 -24.24 -14.13
C PRO A 13 -46.27 -24.69 -13.71
N VAL A 14 -45.25 -24.22 -14.44
CA VAL A 14 -43.87 -24.32 -13.97
C VAL A 14 -43.76 -23.37 -12.79
N ALA A 15 -44.08 -23.86 -11.60
CA ALA A 15 -43.73 -23.19 -10.36
C ALA A 15 -42.20 -23.27 -10.24
N ALA A 16 -41.51 -22.26 -10.78
CA ALA A 16 -40.12 -22.02 -10.46
C ALA A 16 -40.04 -21.81 -8.95
N LEU A 17 -39.63 -22.84 -8.22
CA LEU A 17 -39.27 -22.72 -6.81
C LEU A 17 -38.03 -21.81 -6.76
N ALA A 18 -38.26 -20.51 -6.64
CA ALA A 18 -37.25 -19.58 -6.18
C ALA A 18 -36.91 -20.03 -4.75
N GLN A 19 -35.83 -20.80 -4.62
CA GLN A 19 -35.33 -21.13 -3.29
C GLN A 19 -35.03 -19.81 -2.58
N PRO A 20 -35.58 -19.58 -1.38
CA PRO A 20 -35.18 -18.43 -0.59
C PRO A 20 -33.67 -18.57 -0.41
N ILE A 21 -32.92 -17.52 -0.77
CA ILE A 21 -31.50 -17.40 -0.41
C ILE A 21 -31.48 -17.12 1.10
N GLY A 22 -31.92 -18.10 1.88
CA GLY A 22 -31.91 -18.08 3.33
C GLY A 22 -30.46 -18.22 3.78
N ASP A 23 -30.00 -17.22 4.53
CA ASP A 23 -28.85 -17.25 5.43
C ASP A 23 -27.73 -18.24 5.08
N LEU A 24 -27.21 -18.19 3.86
CA LEU A 24 -25.86 -18.67 3.64
C LEU A 24 -24.96 -17.80 4.53
N PRO A 25 -24.13 -18.39 5.41
CA PRO A 25 -23.20 -17.62 6.21
C PRO A 25 -22.42 -16.75 5.25
N ARG A 26 -22.64 -15.42 5.32
CA ARG A 26 -21.85 -14.48 4.52
C ARG A 26 -20.40 -14.81 4.85
N PRO A 27 -19.55 -15.18 3.87
CA PRO A 27 -18.16 -15.44 4.15
C PRO A 27 -17.66 -14.22 4.93
N PRO A 28 -17.03 -14.43 6.11
CA PRO A 28 -16.57 -13.31 6.92
C PRO A 28 -15.79 -12.40 5.97
N GLN A 29 -16.08 -11.09 6.00
CA GLN A 29 -15.28 -10.14 5.23
C GLN A 29 -13.83 -10.49 5.50
N ARG A 30 -13.11 -10.94 4.48
CA ARG A 30 -11.67 -11.17 4.61
C ARG A 30 -11.16 -9.86 5.17
N ALA A 31 -10.57 -9.90 6.36
CA ALA A 31 -9.90 -8.74 6.90
C ALA A 31 -9.05 -8.24 5.75
N ALA A 32 -9.32 -7.02 5.26
CA ALA A 32 -8.47 -6.44 4.25
C ALA A 32 -7.05 -6.62 4.79
N ASP A 33 -6.15 -7.22 4.02
CA ASP A 33 -4.77 -7.51 4.41
C ASP A 33 -4.01 -6.17 4.56
N VAL A 34 -4.45 -5.38 5.53
CA VAL A 34 -3.95 -4.08 5.92
C VAL A 34 -2.64 -4.37 6.63
N PRO A 35 -1.50 -3.96 6.05
CA PRO A 35 -0.22 -4.19 6.69
C PRO A 35 -0.16 -3.43 8.01
N HIS A 36 0.51 -4.03 8.99
CA HIS A 36 0.96 -3.29 10.15
C HIS A 36 1.88 -2.15 9.67
N ALA A 37 1.48 -0.91 9.97
CA ALA A 37 2.19 0.28 9.61
C ALA A 37 2.62 1.02 10.87
N ARG A 38 3.76 1.70 10.81
CA ARG A 38 4.35 2.34 11.98
C ARG A 38 3.50 3.49 12.54
N TRP A 39 2.63 4.05 11.72
CA TRP A 39 1.67 5.06 12.11
C TRP A 39 0.39 4.50 12.74
N ASP A 40 0.24 3.19 12.96
CA ASP A 40 -1.02 2.57 13.40
C ASP A 40 -1.56 3.10 14.74
N HIS A 41 -0.72 3.75 15.55
CA HIS A 41 -1.12 4.48 16.75
C HIS A 41 -1.88 5.80 16.46
N ARG A 42 -1.96 6.23 15.19
CA ARG A 42 -2.64 7.44 14.75
C ARG A 42 -4.08 7.11 14.37
N THR A 43 -5.00 8.01 14.72
CA THR A 43 -6.43 7.91 14.36
C THR A 43 -6.64 7.80 12.85
N ASP A 44 -5.81 8.49 12.06
CA ASP A 44 -5.91 8.55 10.60
C ASP A 44 -5.21 7.39 9.88
N ALA A 45 -4.54 6.49 10.62
CA ALA A 45 -3.78 5.39 10.04
C ALA A 45 -4.57 4.54 9.02
N PRO A 46 -5.86 4.19 9.26
CA PRO A 46 -6.61 3.38 8.31
C PRO A 46 -6.78 4.05 6.95
N ILE A 47 -7.03 5.38 6.91
CA ILE A 47 -7.19 6.09 5.64
C ILE A 47 -5.85 6.27 4.92
N TRP A 48 -4.76 6.50 5.65
CA TRP A 48 -3.41 6.59 5.10
C TRP A 48 -2.98 5.28 4.46
N THR A 49 -3.14 4.15 5.17
CA THR A 49 -2.79 2.83 4.67
C THR A 49 -3.61 2.47 3.43
N ARG A 50 -4.93 2.67 3.45
CA ARG A 50 -5.78 2.37 2.27
C ARG A 50 -5.43 3.25 1.07
N ALA A 51 -5.18 4.53 1.28
CA ALA A 51 -4.79 5.44 0.20
C ALA A 51 -3.44 5.04 -0.42
N ALA A 52 -2.45 4.69 0.42
CA ALA A 52 -1.15 4.21 -0.05
C ALA A 52 -1.26 2.90 -0.85
N LEU A 53 -2.03 1.92 -0.36
CA LEU A 53 -2.31 0.68 -1.09
C LEU A 53 -3.01 0.94 -2.43
N SER A 54 -3.99 1.86 -2.46
CA SER A 54 -4.67 2.24 -3.69
C SER A 54 -3.71 2.90 -4.69
N ALA A 55 -2.83 3.79 -4.23
CA ALA A 55 -1.82 4.42 -5.07
C ALA A 55 -0.82 3.39 -5.63
N LEU A 56 -0.40 2.41 -4.81
CA LEU A 56 0.47 1.30 -5.23
C LEU A 56 -0.18 0.37 -6.27
N LYS A 57 -1.52 0.25 -6.28
CA LYS A 57 -2.24 -0.47 -7.36
C LYS A 57 -2.34 0.35 -8.65
N GLY A 58 -2.33 1.67 -8.55
CA GLY A 58 -2.40 2.60 -9.68
C GLY A 58 -1.02 3.11 -10.10
N HIS A 59 -0.79 4.41 -9.98
CA HIS A 59 0.44 5.07 -10.46
C HIS A 59 1.72 4.65 -9.72
N GLY A 60 1.61 4.05 -8.54
CA GLY A 60 2.73 3.50 -7.78
C GLY A 60 3.14 2.09 -8.17
N ALA A 61 2.45 1.44 -9.12
CA ALA A 61 2.61 0.00 -9.37
C ALA A 61 4.02 -0.43 -9.79
N ALA A 62 4.80 0.48 -10.40
CA ALA A 62 6.19 0.21 -10.75
C ALA A 62 7.04 -0.17 -9.52
N LEU A 63 6.77 0.42 -8.35
CA LEU A 63 7.49 0.10 -7.10
C LEU A 63 7.38 -1.37 -6.70
N THR A 64 6.18 -1.94 -6.83
CA THR A 64 5.94 -3.34 -6.47
C THR A 64 6.52 -4.33 -7.49
N ARG A 65 6.78 -3.87 -8.72
CA ARG A 65 7.41 -4.69 -9.77
C ARG A 65 8.94 -4.61 -9.73
N THR A 66 9.49 -3.52 -9.21
CA THR A 66 10.94 -3.34 -9.08
C THR A 66 11.49 -4.10 -7.87
N VAL A 67 12.64 -4.75 -8.08
CA VAL A 67 13.49 -5.31 -7.02
C VAL A 67 14.74 -4.42 -6.89
N PRO A 68 14.83 -3.57 -5.85
CA PRO A 68 16.00 -2.74 -5.57
C PRO A 68 17.23 -3.60 -5.26
N ARG A 69 18.44 -3.11 -5.59
CA ARG A 69 19.71 -3.80 -5.31
C ARG A 69 19.94 -4.02 -3.82
N ASP A 70 19.54 -3.06 -3.00
CA ASP A 70 19.70 -3.04 -1.54
C ASP A 70 18.51 -3.66 -0.80
N ILE A 71 17.55 -4.30 -1.50
CA ILE A 71 16.32 -4.77 -0.87
C ILE A 71 16.54 -5.79 0.24
N GLY A 72 17.61 -6.60 0.16
CA GLY A 72 17.95 -7.59 1.18
C GLY A 72 18.22 -6.97 2.56
N ASP A 73 18.71 -5.72 2.58
CA ASP A 73 18.94 -4.97 3.82
C ASP A 73 17.63 -4.52 4.46
N TRP A 74 16.66 -4.15 3.62
CA TRP A 74 15.36 -3.63 4.05
C TRP A 74 14.33 -4.73 4.36
N CYS A 75 14.29 -5.78 3.54
CA CYS A 75 13.24 -6.78 3.54
C CYS A 75 13.69 -8.08 2.85
N PRO A 76 14.26 -9.05 3.61
CA PRO A 76 14.81 -10.28 3.03
C PRO A 76 13.83 -11.10 2.18
N ALA A 77 12.55 -11.13 2.56
CA ALA A 77 11.51 -11.89 1.84
C ALA A 77 10.94 -11.17 0.61
N TYR A 78 11.41 -9.96 0.27
CA TYR A 78 10.78 -9.14 -0.77
C TYR A 78 10.88 -9.76 -2.17
N THR A 79 12.00 -10.41 -2.49
CA THR A 79 12.22 -11.02 -3.81
C THR A 79 11.17 -12.11 -4.09
N ASP A 80 10.86 -12.92 -3.09
CA ASP A 80 9.90 -14.04 -3.18
C ASP A 80 8.44 -13.60 -2.91
N ALA A 81 8.23 -12.35 -2.52
CA ALA A 81 6.92 -11.81 -2.19
C ALA A 81 6.10 -11.52 -3.47
N ASP A 82 4.80 -11.79 -3.39
CA ASP A 82 3.82 -11.34 -4.40
C ASP A 82 3.62 -9.82 -4.40
N ALA A 83 2.87 -9.32 -5.39
CA ALA A 83 2.60 -7.88 -5.52
C ALA A 83 1.91 -7.28 -4.28
N GLN A 84 1.10 -8.06 -3.57
CA GLN A 84 0.39 -7.60 -2.38
C GLN A 84 1.37 -7.39 -1.21
N ARG A 85 2.23 -8.37 -0.90
CA ARG A 85 3.26 -8.26 0.14
C ARG A 85 4.30 -7.19 -0.18
N ARG A 86 4.65 -7.01 -1.45
CA ARG A 86 5.51 -5.89 -1.88
C ARG A 86 4.83 -4.54 -1.66
N ALA A 87 3.53 -4.42 -1.92
CA ALA A 87 2.77 -3.21 -1.60
C ALA A 87 2.74 -2.96 -0.08
N GLN A 88 2.56 -4.01 0.73
CA GLN A 88 2.62 -3.94 2.19
C GLN A 88 3.97 -3.41 2.68
N PHE A 89 5.07 -3.89 2.10
CA PHE A 89 6.42 -3.37 2.36
C PHE A 89 6.49 -1.85 2.12
N TRP A 90 6.02 -1.38 0.97
CA TRP A 90 6.08 0.05 0.65
C TRP A 90 5.22 0.90 1.58
N VAL A 91 4.05 0.44 2.00
CA VAL A 91 3.26 1.14 3.05
C VAL A 91 4.05 1.22 4.35
N GLY A 92 4.61 0.10 4.79
CA GLY A 92 5.49 0.05 5.95
C GLY A 92 6.64 1.03 5.84
N PHE A 93 7.29 1.08 4.67
CA PHE A 93 8.42 1.96 4.39
C PHE A 93 8.02 3.43 4.51
N LEU A 94 6.92 3.87 3.88
CA LEU A 94 6.42 5.24 4.02
C LEU A 94 6.11 5.58 5.48
N SER A 95 5.53 4.64 6.23
CA SER A 95 5.21 4.85 7.64
C SER A 95 6.45 5.00 8.51
N ALA A 96 7.53 4.26 8.20
CA ALA A 96 8.81 4.40 8.87
C ALA A 96 9.51 5.71 8.50
N LEU A 97 9.41 6.14 7.23
CA LEU A 97 9.98 7.40 6.77
C LEU A 97 9.25 8.61 7.36
N ALA A 98 7.92 8.59 7.42
CA ALA A 98 7.09 9.66 7.98
C ALA A 98 7.43 9.98 9.45
N LYS A 99 7.95 9.01 10.21
CA LYS A 99 8.52 9.25 11.54
C LYS A 99 9.60 10.33 11.51
N TYR A 100 10.54 10.20 10.56
CA TYR A 100 11.71 11.05 10.48
C TYR A 100 11.48 12.35 9.70
N GLU A 101 10.48 12.37 8.84
CA GLU A 101 10.08 13.57 8.09
C GLU A 101 9.17 14.49 8.90
N SER A 102 8.14 13.94 9.55
CA SER A 102 7.09 14.75 10.18
C SER A 102 6.69 14.28 11.58
N THR A 103 7.26 13.17 12.07
CA THR A 103 6.74 12.47 13.26
C THR A 103 5.24 12.13 13.10
N TRP A 104 4.86 11.70 11.89
CA TRP A 104 3.48 11.36 11.51
C TRP A 104 2.47 12.50 11.66
N LYS A 105 2.92 13.75 11.51
CA LYS A 105 2.06 14.94 11.57
C LYS A 105 1.69 15.39 10.16
N PRO A 106 0.44 15.20 9.69
CA PRO A 106 0.04 15.59 8.34
C PRO A 106 0.04 17.11 8.13
N GLY A 107 -0.14 17.91 9.20
CA GLY A 107 -0.05 19.38 9.11
C GLY A 107 1.38 19.94 9.19
N ALA A 108 2.42 19.09 9.23
CA ALA A 108 3.79 19.55 9.40
C ALA A 108 4.27 20.41 8.24
N VAL A 109 4.94 21.51 8.55
CA VAL A 109 5.62 22.38 7.60
C VAL A 109 7.07 22.55 8.04
N GLY A 110 8.01 22.11 7.22
CA GLY A 110 9.44 22.10 7.54
C GLY A 110 10.26 23.07 6.70
N GLY A 111 11.54 23.17 7.07
CA GLY A 111 12.58 23.97 6.41
C GLY A 111 12.13 25.38 6.03
N GLY A 112 11.71 26.16 7.03
CA GLY A 112 11.35 27.57 6.83
C GLY A 112 10.07 27.79 6.01
N GLY A 113 9.17 26.79 5.89
CA GLY A 113 7.89 26.96 5.20
C GLY A 113 7.81 26.31 3.82
N GLN A 114 8.82 25.52 3.41
CA GLN A 114 8.93 25.05 2.02
C GLN A 114 8.45 23.60 1.83
N TRP A 115 8.53 22.75 2.86
CA TRP A 115 8.20 21.33 2.76
C TRP A 115 6.97 20.97 3.58
N PHE A 116 6.07 20.16 3.01
CA PHE A 116 4.73 19.97 3.56
C PHE A 116 4.36 18.51 3.79
N GLY A 117 3.63 18.29 4.87
CA GLY A 117 2.92 17.06 5.16
C GLY A 117 3.77 15.90 5.67
N LEU A 118 3.18 14.70 5.61
CA LEU A 118 3.74 13.48 6.20
C LEU A 118 5.16 13.18 5.74
N LEU A 119 5.44 13.42 4.45
CA LEU A 119 6.71 13.14 3.80
C LEU A 119 7.42 14.38 3.27
N GLN A 120 7.08 15.55 3.83
CA GLN A 120 7.81 16.81 3.62
C GLN A 120 8.11 17.09 2.15
N ILE A 121 7.06 17.17 1.34
CA ILE A 121 7.18 17.36 -0.11
C ILE A 121 7.14 18.86 -0.44
N LEU A 122 8.03 19.30 -1.32
CA LEU A 122 8.02 20.66 -1.89
C LEU A 122 6.94 20.77 -2.98
N PRO A 123 6.09 21.82 -3.00
CA PRO A 123 5.05 21.98 -4.02
C PRO A 123 5.57 22.00 -5.46
N ALA A 124 6.75 22.59 -5.70
CA ALA A 124 7.39 22.59 -7.02
C ALA A 124 7.75 21.16 -7.49
N THR A 125 8.27 20.33 -6.59
CA THR A 125 8.53 18.91 -6.86
C THR A 125 7.22 18.18 -7.18
N ALA A 126 6.18 18.41 -6.37
CA ALA A 126 4.88 17.78 -6.59
C ALA A 126 4.31 18.11 -8.00
N ARG A 127 4.43 19.37 -8.44
CA ARG A 127 4.08 19.78 -9.81
C ARG A 127 4.94 19.11 -10.87
N GLY A 128 6.26 19.06 -10.66
CA GLY A 128 7.19 18.42 -11.61
C GLY A 128 6.89 16.94 -11.84
N TYR A 129 6.39 16.24 -10.82
CA TYR A 129 5.93 14.85 -10.93
C TYR A 129 4.42 14.71 -11.26
N GLY A 130 3.73 15.81 -11.55
CA GLY A 130 2.30 15.81 -11.90
C GLY A 130 1.40 15.29 -10.79
N CYS A 131 1.74 15.51 -9.52
CA CYS A 131 0.89 15.14 -8.39
C CYS A 131 -0.43 15.94 -8.38
N ARG A 132 -1.52 15.30 -7.92
CA ARG A 132 -2.81 16.00 -7.73
C ARG A 132 -2.76 17.03 -6.60
N ALA A 133 -2.01 16.74 -5.52
CA ALA A 133 -1.69 17.73 -4.51
C ALA A 133 -0.41 18.42 -4.93
N ASP A 134 -0.53 19.68 -5.35
CA ASP A 134 0.50 20.47 -6.01
C ASP A 134 0.77 21.83 -5.32
N SER A 135 0.09 22.06 -4.19
CA SER A 135 0.21 23.21 -3.31
C SER A 135 0.56 22.77 -1.87
N GLY A 136 1.08 23.71 -1.06
CA GLY A 136 1.43 23.41 0.33
C GLY A 136 0.24 22.93 1.16
N GLU A 137 -0.91 23.60 1.03
CA GLU A 137 -2.14 23.19 1.74
C GLU A 137 -2.65 21.83 1.26
N ALA A 138 -2.66 21.56 -0.05
CA ALA A 138 -3.07 20.25 -0.56
C ALA A 138 -2.13 19.13 -0.07
N LEU A 139 -0.85 19.43 0.12
CA LEU A 139 0.15 18.48 0.64
C LEU A 139 0.03 18.24 2.16
N LYS A 140 -0.72 19.05 2.91
CA LYS A 140 -1.05 18.74 4.32
C LYS A 140 -2.10 17.65 4.44
N HIS A 141 -2.84 17.34 3.37
CA HIS A 141 -3.76 16.20 3.35
C HIS A 141 -2.96 14.88 3.25
N GLY A 142 -2.94 14.11 4.35
CA GLY A 142 -2.12 12.88 4.49
C GLY A 142 -2.24 11.90 3.31
N PRO A 143 -3.45 11.45 2.92
CA PRO A 143 -3.63 10.58 1.75
C PRO A 143 -3.05 11.14 0.45
N SER A 144 -3.23 12.44 0.19
CA SER A 144 -2.72 13.09 -1.02
C SER A 144 -1.19 13.19 -1.00
N ASN A 145 -0.62 13.48 0.17
CA ASN A 145 0.83 13.54 0.39
C ASN A 145 1.48 12.17 0.11
N LEU A 146 0.94 11.09 0.71
CA LEU A 146 1.43 9.73 0.51
C LEU A 146 1.27 9.27 -0.94
N SER A 147 0.14 9.60 -1.57
CA SER A 147 -0.08 9.33 -3.00
C SER A 147 0.98 10.03 -3.88
N CYS A 148 1.35 11.28 -3.57
CA CYS A 148 2.38 12.01 -4.30
C CYS A 148 3.77 11.41 -4.06
N ALA A 149 4.13 11.07 -2.81
CA ALA A 149 5.38 10.41 -2.50
C ALA A 149 5.57 9.11 -3.29
N LEU A 150 4.52 8.28 -3.35
CA LEU A 150 4.54 7.04 -4.14
C LEU A 150 4.74 7.30 -5.63
N ARG A 151 4.20 8.40 -6.17
CA ARG A 151 4.43 8.81 -7.56
C ARG A 151 5.89 9.15 -7.82
N ILE A 152 6.49 9.93 -6.94
CA ILE A 152 7.91 10.30 -7.01
C ILE A 152 8.79 9.04 -6.92
N MET A 153 8.56 8.20 -5.90
CA MET A 153 9.32 6.95 -5.72
C MET A 153 9.14 5.98 -6.90
N ALA A 154 7.94 5.92 -7.50
CA ALA A 154 7.68 5.08 -8.68
C ALA A 154 8.44 5.52 -9.94
N VAL A 155 9.05 6.70 -9.93
CA VAL A 155 10.01 7.13 -10.96
C VAL A 155 11.43 6.83 -10.50
N THR A 156 11.81 7.24 -9.29
CA THR A 156 13.22 7.22 -8.85
C THR A 156 13.73 5.83 -8.51
N VAL A 157 12.91 4.99 -7.86
CA VAL A 157 13.32 3.64 -7.47
C VAL A 157 13.50 2.73 -8.68
N PRO A 158 12.60 2.68 -9.68
CA PRO A 158 12.85 1.89 -10.90
C PRO A 158 14.03 2.41 -11.72
N ARG A 159 14.16 3.73 -11.86
CA ARG A 159 15.29 4.37 -12.58
C ARG A 159 16.63 3.95 -11.99
N ASP A 160 16.73 4.01 -10.66
CA ASP A 160 17.99 3.82 -9.96
C ASP A 160 18.20 2.38 -9.45
N ARG A 161 17.15 1.54 -9.49
CA ARG A 161 17.07 0.21 -8.87
C ARG A 161 17.59 0.20 -7.43
N ALA A 162 17.24 1.20 -6.63
CA ALA A 162 17.73 1.35 -5.26
C ALA A 162 16.67 1.96 -4.34
N ILE A 163 16.72 1.63 -3.04
CA ILE A 163 16.02 2.38 -1.99
C ILE A 163 16.93 3.50 -1.50
N ALA A 164 18.13 3.16 -1.01
CA ALA A 164 19.06 4.15 -0.51
C ALA A 164 20.52 3.70 -0.69
N LEU A 165 21.01 3.89 -1.91
CA LEU A 165 22.42 3.69 -2.25
C LEU A 165 23.08 5.04 -2.56
N ARG A 166 24.40 5.02 -2.50
CA ARG A 166 25.25 6.13 -2.93
C ARG A 166 26.24 5.61 -3.96
N ASP A 167 26.01 5.99 -5.21
CA ASP A 167 26.96 5.80 -6.30
C ASP A 167 27.81 7.09 -6.37
N SER A 168 27.87 7.79 -7.51
CA SER A 168 28.41 9.16 -7.58
C SER A 168 27.53 10.20 -6.86
N ARG A 169 26.24 9.88 -6.68
CA ARG A 169 25.24 10.66 -5.94
C ARG A 169 24.32 9.73 -5.15
N TRP A 170 23.50 10.29 -4.28
CA TRP A 170 22.39 9.54 -3.67
C TRP A 170 21.37 9.16 -4.75
N VAL A 171 20.93 7.90 -4.71
CA VAL A 171 20.02 7.30 -5.69
C VAL A 171 18.85 6.59 -5.02
N GLY A 172 17.78 6.37 -5.77
CA GLY A 172 16.54 5.79 -5.27
C GLY A 172 15.74 6.80 -4.43
N VAL A 173 15.16 6.33 -3.33
CA VAL A 173 14.47 7.18 -2.34
C VAL A 173 15.44 8.18 -1.70
N ALA A 174 16.72 7.82 -1.53
CA ALA A 174 17.70 8.74 -0.93
C ALA A 174 18.04 9.97 -1.77
N ALA A 175 17.66 9.97 -3.06
CA ALA A 175 17.79 11.14 -3.91
C ALA A 175 16.92 12.30 -3.40
N ASP A 176 15.66 12.03 -3.03
CA ASP A 176 14.69 13.07 -2.67
C ASP A 176 14.51 13.24 -1.15
N TRP A 177 14.66 12.18 -0.35
CA TRP A 177 14.36 12.24 1.10
C TRP A 177 15.63 12.29 1.96
N GLY A 178 15.82 13.40 2.67
CA GLY A 178 16.99 13.68 3.51
C GLY A 178 17.29 12.64 4.62
N PRO A 179 16.31 12.14 5.39
CA PRO A 179 16.51 11.09 6.38
C PRO A 179 17.18 9.84 5.83
N MET A 180 16.95 9.51 4.57
CA MET A 180 17.55 8.36 3.91
C MET A 180 19.05 8.52 3.66
N ARG A 181 19.62 9.71 3.88
CA ARG A 181 21.07 9.95 3.81
C ARG A 181 21.77 9.70 5.15
N SER A 182 21.02 9.64 6.25
CA SER A 182 21.55 9.28 7.58
C SER A 182 21.58 7.76 7.78
N GLU A 183 22.76 7.21 8.04
CA GLU A 183 22.94 5.78 8.29
C GLU A 183 22.17 5.30 9.52
N ALA A 184 22.21 6.06 10.62
CA ALA A 184 21.50 5.72 11.85
C ALA A 184 19.99 5.60 11.61
N LYS A 185 19.40 6.55 10.86
CA LYS A 185 17.97 6.53 10.51
C LYS A 185 17.65 5.36 9.58
N ARG A 186 18.45 5.11 8.53
CA ARG A 186 18.27 3.95 7.64
C ARG A 186 18.29 2.64 8.41
N ARG A 187 19.29 2.42 9.26
CA ARG A 187 19.42 1.19 10.07
C ARG A 187 18.21 1.00 10.99
N GLU A 188 17.70 2.08 11.57
CA GLU A 188 16.52 2.02 12.43
C GLU A 188 15.25 1.64 11.66
N MET A 189 15.02 2.28 10.50
CA MET A 189 13.89 1.97 9.62
C MET A 189 13.97 0.53 9.13
N ALA A 190 15.14 0.10 8.66
CA ALA A 190 15.38 -1.26 8.20
C ALA A 190 15.14 -2.29 9.31
N ARG A 191 15.65 -2.06 10.53
CA ARG A 191 15.37 -2.94 11.68
C ARG A 191 13.88 -3.08 11.94
N TRP A 192 13.13 -1.97 11.91
CA TRP A 192 11.68 -2.03 12.10
C TRP A 192 10.99 -2.79 10.96
N LEU A 193 11.34 -2.52 9.70
CA LEU A 193 10.75 -3.19 8.52
C LEU A 193 10.99 -4.70 8.50
N ARG A 194 12.22 -5.13 8.82
CA ARG A 194 12.58 -6.56 8.86
C ARG A 194 11.80 -7.36 9.90
N ALA A 195 11.28 -6.71 10.94
CA ALA A 195 10.48 -7.38 11.96
C ALA A 195 9.05 -7.71 11.49
N GLN A 196 8.59 -7.07 10.40
CA GLN A 196 7.21 -7.17 9.94
C GLN A 196 6.93 -8.48 9.19
N THR A 197 5.69 -8.95 9.26
CA THR A 197 5.27 -10.24 8.67
C THR A 197 5.44 -10.31 7.15
N TYR A 198 5.36 -9.17 6.47
CA TYR A 198 5.57 -9.07 5.02
C TYR A 198 7.06 -9.08 4.61
N CYS A 199 8.00 -8.98 5.56
CA CYS A 199 9.44 -9.12 5.32
C CYS A 199 10.03 -10.43 5.84
N LYS A 200 9.17 -11.33 6.34
CA LYS A 200 9.53 -12.66 6.80
C LYS A 200 9.11 -13.71 5.76
N PRO A 201 9.91 -14.78 5.56
CA PRO A 201 9.53 -15.89 4.70
C PRO A 201 8.17 -16.47 5.08
N LEU A 202 7.39 -16.92 4.09
CA LEU A 202 6.09 -17.56 4.32
C LEU A 202 6.17 -18.76 5.27
N SER A 203 7.25 -19.53 5.20
CA SER A 203 7.52 -20.68 6.08
C SER A 203 7.57 -20.29 7.57
N SER A 204 8.01 -19.07 7.87
CA SER A 204 8.14 -18.55 9.24
C SER A 204 6.91 -17.80 9.76
N THR A 205 5.91 -17.55 8.89
CA THR A 205 4.69 -16.78 9.23
C THR A 205 3.41 -17.61 9.11
N ARG A 206 3.52 -18.93 8.88
CA ARG A 206 2.37 -19.84 8.78
C ARG A 206 1.57 -19.82 10.09
N PRO A 207 0.25 -19.54 10.06
CA PRO A 207 -0.59 -19.62 11.24
C PRO A 207 -0.56 -21.04 11.82
N LYS A 208 -0.46 -21.16 13.15
CA LYS A 208 -0.70 -22.44 13.83
C LYS A 208 -2.12 -22.91 13.50
N LEU A 209 -2.28 -24.17 13.10
CA LEU A 209 -3.60 -24.78 12.94
C LEU A 209 -4.34 -24.65 14.27
N ARG A 210 -5.58 -24.13 14.22
CA ARG A 210 -6.45 -24.10 15.39
C ARG A 210 -6.79 -25.54 15.76
N PRO A 211 -6.66 -25.96 17.03
CA PRO A 211 -7.17 -27.27 17.47
C PRO A 211 -8.66 -27.36 17.15
N PHE A 212 -9.08 -28.53 16.67
CA PHE A 212 -10.49 -28.87 16.46
C PHE A 212 -11.13 -29.29 17.79
#